data_AF-A0A2P5VSF3-F1
#
_entry.id   AF-A0A2P5VSF3-F1
#
_cell.length_a   1.000
_cell.length_b   1.000
_cell.length_c   1.000
_cell.angle_alpha   90.00
_cell.angle_beta   90.00
_cell.angle_gamma   90.00
#
_symmetry.space_group_name_H-M   'P 1'
#
loop_
_entity.id
_entity.type
_entity.pdbx_description
1 polymer ?
#
loop_
_entity_poly.entity_id
_entity_poly.type
_entity_poly.pdbx_seq_one_letter_code
_entity_poly.pdbx_strand_id
1 'polypeptide(L)'
;MEAGHVFVEDVKETIGHRLGISPRSYGVDLRNKRCDCRRFQTLHYPCVHVMAACAKVSLNIEKFIDEVYSFERALCVWDNEFPVLPDLST
;
A
#
# COMPACT_ATOMS: atom_id res chain seq x y z
N MET A 1 -2.75 -32.10 8.39
CA MET A 1 -2.04 -31.48 7.25
C MET A 1 -2.93 -30.34 6.77
N GLU A 2 -2.81 -29.17 7.40
CA GLU A 2 -3.65 -28.02 7.05
C GLU A 2 -3.06 -27.31 5.83
N ALA A 3 -3.84 -27.22 4.77
CA ALA A 3 -3.55 -26.33 3.66
C ALA A 3 -3.53 -24.91 4.21
N GLY A 4 -2.33 -24.32 4.31
CA GLY A 4 -2.13 -22.99 4.88
C GLY A 4 -3.08 -21.98 4.23
N HIS A 5 -3.98 -21.40 5.04
CA HIS A 5 -4.90 -20.36 4.62
C HIS A 5 -4.13 -19.25 3.89
N VAL A 6 -4.34 -19.16 2.58
CA VAL A 6 -4.03 -17.99 1.78
C VAL A 6 -5.20 -17.03 2.03
N PHE A 7 -4.97 -15.95 2.77
CA PHE A 7 -5.99 -14.93 3.03
C PHE A 7 -6.18 -14.08 1.77
N VAL A 8 -6.90 -14.64 0.79
CA VAL A 8 -7.38 -13.93 -0.39
C VAL A 8 -8.72 -13.31 -0.03
N GLU A 9 -8.76 -11.98 0.09
CA GLU A 9 -9.99 -11.23 0.33
C GLU A 9 -10.49 -10.60 -0.97
N ASP A 10 -11.77 -10.81 -1.28
CA ASP A 10 -12.45 -10.08 -2.35
C ASP A 10 -13.06 -8.79 -1.76
N VAL A 11 -12.66 -7.64 -2.29
CA VAL A 11 -13.14 -6.32 -1.87
C VAL A 11 -13.86 -5.65 -3.04
N LYS A 12 -15.08 -5.15 -2.78
CA LYS A 12 -15.95 -4.51 -3.79
C LYS A 12 -15.97 -2.99 -3.64
N GLU A 13 -15.59 -2.25 -4.68
CA GLU A 13 -15.72 -0.79 -4.72
C GLU A 13 -17.18 -0.40 -5.01
N THR A 14 -17.85 0.25 -4.05
CA THR A 14 -19.26 0.66 -4.17
C THR A 14 -19.43 2.14 -4.54
N ILE A 15 -18.40 2.97 -4.36
CA ILE A 15 -18.44 4.42 -4.59
C ILE A 15 -17.57 4.76 -5.81
N GLY A 16 -18.02 4.33 -6.99
CA GLY A 16 -17.56 4.91 -8.25
C GLY A 16 -18.48 6.07 -8.61
N HIS A 17 -17.97 7.29 -8.74
CA HIS A 17 -18.72 8.50 -9.16
C HIS A 17 -19.41 8.41 -10.55
N ARG A 18 -19.44 7.23 -11.17
CA ARG A 18 -20.07 6.97 -12.47
C ARG A 18 -21.30 6.10 -12.28
N LEU A 19 -22.45 6.75 -12.12
CA LEU A 19 -23.76 6.10 -12.14
C LEU A 19 -23.86 5.21 -13.40
N GLY A 20 -24.02 3.90 -13.20
CA GLY A 20 -24.19 2.92 -14.29
C GLY A 20 -23.02 1.96 -14.53
N ILE A 21 -21.89 2.08 -13.82
CA ILE A 21 -20.83 1.06 -13.86
C ILE A 21 -21.08 0.03 -12.76
N SER A 22 -21.07 -1.27 -13.13
CA SER A 22 -21.15 -2.36 -12.16
C SER A 22 -19.99 -2.25 -11.16
N PRO A 23 -20.23 -2.41 -9.85
CA PRO A 23 -19.16 -2.39 -8.86
C PRO A 23 -18.07 -3.40 -9.21
N ARG A 24 -16.81 -2.94 -9.20
CA ARG A 24 -15.66 -3.81 -9.46
C ARG A 24 -15.24 -4.51 -8.17
N SER A 25 -14.86 -5.78 -8.29
CA SER A 25 -14.21 -6.52 -7.22
C SER A 25 -12.70 -6.61 -7.45
N TYR A 26 -11.94 -6.67 -6.35
CA TYR A 26 -10.49 -6.78 -6.34
C TYR A 26 -10.07 -7.87 -5.37
N GLY A 27 -9.27 -8.82 -5.85
CA GLY A 27 -8.56 -9.76 -5.02
C GLY A 27 -7.41 -9.07 -4.27
N VAL A 28 -7.33 -9.35 -2.97
CA VAL A 28 -6.26 -8.91 -2.08
C VAL A 28 -5.61 -10.13 -1.47
N ASP A 29 -4.33 -10.34 -1.74
CA ASP A 29 -3.51 -11.35 -1.08
C ASP A 29 -2.63 -10.64 -0.04
N LEU A 30 -3.09 -10.66 1.22
CA LEU A 30 -2.39 -10.01 2.32
C LEU A 30 -1.03 -10.69 2.59
N ARG A 31 -0.97 -12.02 2.47
CA ARG A 31 0.25 -12.79 2.75
C ARG A 31 1.38 -12.42 1.78
N ASN A 32 1.07 -12.34 0.50
CA ASN A 32 2.05 -12.01 -0.54
C ASN A 32 2.15 -10.52 -0.82
N LYS A 33 1.45 -9.67 -0.06
CA LYS A 33 1.40 -8.22 -0.24
C LYS A 33 0.98 -7.81 -1.67
N ARG A 34 -0.10 -8.39 -2.20
CA ARG A 34 -0.59 -8.13 -3.56
C ARG A 34 -2.05 -7.68 -3.59
N CYS A 35 -2.38 -6.82 -4.53
CA CYS A 35 -3.75 -6.45 -4.86
C CYS A 35 -3.92 -6.36 -6.39
N ASP A 36 -5.09 -6.75 -6.90
CA ASP A 36 -5.38 -6.66 -8.34
C ASP A 36 -5.29 -5.23 -8.89
N CYS A 37 -5.46 -4.21 -8.05
CA CYS A 37 -5.28 -2.81 -8.45
C CYS A 37 -3.82 -2.42 -8.71
N ARG A 38 -2.86 -3.31 -8.41
CA ARG A 38 -1.40 -3.17 -8.56
C ARG A 38 -0.72 -2.08 -7.74
N ARG A 39 -1.47 -1.14 -7.14
CA ARG A 39 -0.92 -0.04 -6.35
C ARG A 39 -0.09 -0.53 -5.17
N PHE A 40 -0.52 -1.60 -4.52
CA PHE A 40 0.21 -2.17 -3.39
C PHE A 40 1.61 -2.66 -3.81
N GLN A 41 1.68 -3.34 -4.96
CA GLN A 41 2.93 -3.86 -5.52
C GLN A 41 3.84 -2.73 -6.02
N THR A 42 3.28 -1.70 -6.64
CA THR A 42 4.06 -0.61 -7.22
C THR A 42 4.57 0.38 -6.19
N LEU A 43 3.76 0.70 -5.18
CA LEU A 43 4.09 1.72 -4.18
C LEU A 43 4.69 1.10 -2.91
N HIS A 44 4.69 -0.22 -2.76
CA HIS A 44 5.07 -0.89 -1.51
C HIS A 44 4.27 -0.36 -0.29
N TYR A 45 3.07 0.18 -0.55
CA TYR A 45 2.22 0.82 0.44
C TYR A 45 0.77 0.32 0.30
N PRO A 46 0.05 0.05 1.41
CA PRO A 46 -1.32 -0.47 1.34
C PRO A 46 -2.26 0.42 0.54
N CYS A 47 -2.95 -0.15 -0.44
CA CYS A 47 -4.03 0.54 -1.14
C CYS A 47 -5.35 0.47 -0.33
N VAL A 48 -6.38 1.20 -0.77
CA VAL A 48 -7.70 1.19 -0.13
C VAL A 48 -8.32 -0.20 0.00
N HIS A 49 -8.06 -1.10 -0.97
CA HIS A 49 -8.53 -2.49 -0.89
C HIS A 49 -7.82 -3.28 0.20
N VAL A 50 -6.50 -3.08 0.35
CA VAL A 50 -5.72 -3.71 1.42
C VAL A 50 -6.20 -3.21 2.78
N MET A 51 -6.44 -1.90 2.91
CA MET A 51 -7.01 -1.33 4.14
C MET A 51 -8.37 -1.95 4.48
N ALA A 52 -9.26 -2.07 3.49
CA ALA A 52 -10.57 -2.71 3.69
C ALA A 52 -10.46 -4.20 4.05
N ALA A 53 -9.58 -4.96 3.38
CA ALA A 53 -9.32 -6.35 3.68
C ALA A 53 -8.78 -6.52 5.11
N CYS A 54 -7.78 -5.73 5.50
CA CYS A 54 -7.23 -5.73 6.87
C CYS A 54 -8.29 -5.42 7.92
N ALA A 55 -9.16 -4.43 7.68
CA ALA A 55 -10.26 -4.11 8.58
C ALA A 55 -11.23 -5.30 8.73
N LYS A 56 -11.57 -5.97 7.61
CA LYS A 56 -12.48 -7.12 7.58
C LYS A 56 -11.95 -8.31 8.39
N VAL A 57 -10.64 -8.58 8.35
CA VAL A 57 -10.01 -9.68 9.09
C VAL A 57 -9.30 -9.23 10.38
N SER A 58 -9.57 -8.00 10.83
CA SER A 58 -9.01 -7.41 12.06
C SER A 58 -7.47 -7.48 12.18
N LEU A 59 -6.77 -7.24 11.06
CA LEU A 59 -5.31 -7.16 11.04
C LEU A 59 -4.83 -5.71 11.14
N ASN A 60 -3.74 -5.47 11.88
CA ASN A 60 -3.07 -4.17 11.90
C ASN A 60 -2.46 -3.88 10.51
N ILE A 61 -2.91 -2.79 9.88
CA ILE A 61 -2.48 -2.33 8.57
C ILE A 61 -0.99 -1.95 8.52
N GLU A 62 -0.40 -1.52 9.65
CA GLU A 62 1.00 -1.09 9.72
C GLU A 62 1.97 -2.20 9.33
N LYS A 63 1.59 -3.48 9.53
CA LYS A 63 2.38 -4.65 9.11
C LYS A 63 2.56 -4.77 7.60
N PHE A 64 1.75 -4.03 6.83
CA PHE A 64 1.73 -4.05 5.38
C PHE A 64 2.38 -2.81 4.77
N ILE A 65 2.82 -1.85 5.58
CA ILE A 65 3.61 -0.69 5.15
C ILE A 65 5.07 -1.15 5.04
N ASP A 66 5.73 -0.85 3.92
CA ASP A 66 7.14 -1.17 3.73
C ASP A 66 8.04 -0.28 4.58
N GLU A 67 9.18 -0.83 5.02
CA GLU A 67 10.13 -0.15 5.88
C GLU A 67 10.75 1.10 5.25
N VAL A 68 10.71 1.25 3.92
CA VAL A 68 11.15 2.49 3.24
C VAL A 68 10.34 3.71 3.68
N TYR A 69 9.14 3.50 4.21
CA TYR A 69 8.27 4.54 4.78
C TYR A 69 8.41 4.69 6.30
N SER A 70 9.38 4.00 6.92
CA SER A 70 9.64 4.15 8.36
C SER A 70 10.22 5.52 8.68
N PHE A 71 9.96 5.96 9.92
CA PHE A 71 10.51 7.21 10.42
C PHE A 71 12.05 7.23 10.44
N GLU A 72 12.66 6.08 10.75
CA GLU A 72 14.12 5.91 10.72
C GLU A 72 14.70 6.17 9.33
N ARG A 73 14.12 5.56 8.28
CA ARG A 73 14.52 5.83 6.89
C ARG A 73 14.34 7.30 6.51
N ALA A 74 13.26 7.93 6.96
CA ALA A 74 13.03 9.35 6.73
C ALA A 74 14.11 10.22 7.39
N LEU A 75 14.49 9.94 8.64
CA LEU A 75 15.58 10.64 9.32
C LEU A 75 16.91 10.48 8.57
N CYS A 76 17.24 9.27 8.13
CA CYS A 76 18.45 9.04 7.33
C CYS A 76 18.49 9.86 6.04
N VAL A 77 17.35 10.17 5.43
CA VAL A 77 17.29 11.06 4.24
C VAL A 77 17.62 12.50 4.63
N TRP A 78 17.05 12.99 5.73
CA TRP A 78 17.26 14.36 6.21
C TRP A 78 18.65 14.61 6.81
N ASP A 79 19.32 13.58 7.31
CA ASP A 79 20.67 13.67 7.85
C ASP A 79 21.75 13.79 6.76
N ASN A 80 21.40 13.56 5.49
CA ASN A 80 22.35 13.78 4.40
C ASN A 80 22.62 15.28 4.24
N GLU A 81 23.91 15.66 4.22
CA GLU A 81 24.30 16.99 3.82
C GLU A 81 23.88 17.24 2.36
N PHE A 82 22.94 18.14 2.15
CA PHE A 82 22.62 18.63 0.81
C PHE A 82 23.78 19.52 0.34
N PRO A 83 24.33 19.29 -0.85
CA PRO A 83 25.35 20.17 -1.39
C PRO A 83 24.79 21.58 -1.51
N VAL A 84 25.56 22.56 -1.05
CA VAL A 84 25.24 23.97 -1.26
C VAL A 84 25.18 24.19 -2.78
N LEU A 85 24.07 24.76 -3.27
CA LEU A 85 23.98 25.11 -4.68
C LEU A 85 25.09 26.14 -4.98
N PRO A 86 25.95 25.88 -5.99
CA PRO A 86 26.95 26.86 -6.39
C PRO A 86 26.25 28.14 -6.80
N ASP A 87 26.79 29.27 -6.36
CA ASP A 87 26.29 30.58 -6.77
C ASP A 87 26.47 30.73 -8.28
N LEU A 88 25.37 30.94 -8.98
CA LEU A 88 25.33 31.14 -10.44
C LEU A 88 25.56 32.62 -10.82
N SER A 89 25.87 33.49 -9.85
CA SER A 89 25.98 34.94 -10.06
C SER A 89 27.30 35.44 -10.70
N THR A 90 28.08 34.58 -11.36
CA THR A 90 29.32 35.00 -12.08
C THR A 90 29.02 35.48 -13.50
#